data_AF-S9U609-F1
#
_entry.id   AF-S9U609-F1
#
_cell.length_a   1.000
_cell.length_b   1.000
_cell.length_c   1.000
_cell.angle_alpha   90.00
_cell.angle_beta   90.00
_cell.angle_gamma   90.00
#
_symmetry.space_group_name_H-M   'P 1'
#
loop_
_entity.id
_entity.type
_entity.pdbx_description
1 polymer ?
#
loop_
_entity_poly.entity_id
_entity_poly.type
_entity_poly.pdbx_seq_one_letter_code
_entity_poly.pdbx_strand_id
1 'polypeptide(L)'
;MEEVTDEYESYLKAAQSAAKQLSKNAELAFTEAQFFQNNIVDNKIESMTFRAKDNQFVQIDTKTNKLLNFRFTYKAADMERKIISVAEQAVKSMGIDKVQPFTNIEYEKYEGKEEWKLARKIEVKGDPRKNGAVMIDENNRAFVVEAAATIEAKTGKLISINVKPTTDNQKRKSLTKEQGVAIAKPVAKKLWSVDLSSYEVKVNKDWGEYTFSRKGNASIVAQFDGFGNLVRMERK
;
A
#
# COMPACT_ATOMS: atom_id res chain seq x y z
N MET A 1 -27.23 -22.15 14.55
CA MET A 1 -26.64 -20.90 15.06
C MET A 1 -26.25 -21.23 16.49
N GLU A 2 -25.05 -21.76 16.69
CA GLU A 2 -24.52 -21.92 18.05
C GLU A 2 -24.07 -20.53 18.52
N GLU A 3 -24.69 -20.07 19.60
CA GLU A 3 -24.39 -18.80 20.26
C GLU A 3 -22.91 -18.75 20.64
N VAL A 4 -22.22 -17.70 20.19
CA VAL A 4 -20.87 -17.40 20.63
C VAL A 4 -21.00 -16.77 22.03
N THR A 5 -21.07 -17.62 23.05
CA THR A 5 -21.21 -17.25 24.47
C THR A 5 -19.88 -16.73 25.04
N ASP A 6 -19.94 -15.71 25.92
CA ASP A 6 -18.90 -15.03 26.72
C ASP A 6 -17.51 -14.71 26.10
N GLU A 7 -16.87 -15.65 25.42
CA GLU A 7 -15.62 -15.49 24.69
C GLU A 7 -15.73 -14.45 23.58
N TYR A 8 -16.89 -14.38 22.90
CA TYR A 8 -17.17 -13.36 21.89
C TYR A 8 -17.03 -11.94 22.44
N GLU A 9 -17.61 -11.68 23.62
CA GLU A 9 -17.54 -10.36 24.25
C GLU A 9 -16.10 -9.98 24.57
N SER A 10 -15.28 -10.95 24.97
CA SER A 10 -13.86 -10.75 25.24
C SER A 10 -13.11 -10.32 23.99
N TYR A 11 -13.32 -11.02 22.87
CA TYR A 11 -12.71 -10.66 21.57
C TYR A 11 -13.20 -9.31 21.07
N LEU A 12 -14.50 -9.01 21.22
CA LEU A 12 -15.09 -7.73 20.83
C LEU A 12 -14.51 -6.57 21.65
N LYS A 13 -14.39 -6.71 22.97
CA LYS A 13 -13.77 -5.71 23.86
C LYS A 13 -12.31 -5.48 23.48
N ALA A 14 -11.56 -6.54 23.16
CA ALA A 14 -10.18 -6.42 22.69
C ALA A 14 -10.10 -5.65 21.35
N ALA A 15 -10.99 -5.96 20.39
CA ALA A 15 -11.06 -5.28 19.11
C ALA A 15 -11.43 -3.80 19.24
N GLN A 16 -12.42 -3.48 20.08
CA GLN A 16 -12.83 -2.10 20.37
C GLN A 16 -11.69 -1.31 21.05
N SER A 17 -10.98 -1.92 21.99
CA SER A 17 -9.82 -1.32 22.65
C SER A 17 -8.69 -1.02 21.65
N ALA A 18 -8.36 -1.98 20.78
CA ALA A 18 -7.37 -1.79 19.73
C ALA A 18 -7.77 -0.68 18.75
N ALA A 19 -9.03 -0.66 18.30
CA ALA A 19 -9.57 0.38 17.45
C ALA A 19 -9.44 1.76 18.10
N LYS A 20 -9.79 1.90 19.39
CA LYS A 20 -9.69 3.15 20.14
C LYS A 20 -8.24 3.66 20.27
N GLN A 21 -7.28 2.75 20.45
CA GLN A 21 -5.86 3.11 20.54
C GLN A 21 -5.29 3.59 19.20
N LEU A 22 -5.72 2.96 18.09
CA LEU A 22 -5.11 3.16 16.78
C LEU A 22 -5.82 4.24 15.95
N SER A 23 -7.16 4.28 15.95
CA SER A 23 -7.92 5.13 15.02
C SER A 23 -7.77 6.63 15.28
N LYS A 24 -7.34 7.05 16.48
CA LYS A 24 -7.27 8.43 17.00
C LYS A 24 -8.56 9.27 16.88
N ASN A 25 -9.54 8.90 16.07
CA ASN A 25 -10.86 9.53 15.88
C ASN A 25 -11.80 8.58 15.10
N ALA A 26 -12.38 7.59 15.79
CA ALA A 26 -13.72 7.07 15.57
C ALA A 26 -13.91 5.83 16.46
N GLU A 27 -15.03 5.78 17.18
CA GLU A 27 -15.60 4.49 17.58
C GLU A 27 -15.96 3.76 16.30
N LEU A 28 -15.12 2.79 15.90
CA LEU A 28 -15.42 1.90 14.81
C LEU A 28 -16.62 1.05 15.21
N ALA A 29 -17.76 1.33 14.59
CA ALA A 29 -18.94 0.48 14.71
C ALA A 29 -18.73 -0.78 13.86
N PHE A 30 -18.36 -1.87 14.52
CA PHE A 30 -18.28 -3.18 13.87
C PHE A 30 -19.69 -3.66 13.51
N THR A 31 -19.86 -4.06 12.25
CA THR A 31 -21.15 -4.50 11.69
C THR A 31 -21.19 -6.00 11.46
N GLU A 32 -20.04 -6.66 11.45
CA GLU A 32 -19.91 -8.09 11.17
C GLU A 32 -18.74 -8.67 11.98
N ALA A 33 -18.88 -9.92 12.40
CA ALA A 33 -17.81 -10.70 12.99
C ALA A 33 -17.67 -12.04 12.27
N GLN A 34 -16.43 -12.46 12.02
CA GLN A 34 -16.10 -13.67 11.30
C GLN A 34 -15.00 -14.45 12.03
N PHE A 35 -15.29 -15.69 12.39
CA PHE A 35 -14.30 -16.63 12.91
C PHE A 35 -13.54 -17.30 11.76
N PHE A 36 -12.22 -17.46 11.93
CA PHE A 36 -11.37 -18.19 11.01
C PHE A 36 -10.41 -19.10 11.79
N GLN A 37 -10.31 -20.35 11.35
CA GLN A 37 -9.36 -21.33 11.85
C GLN A 37 -8.62 -21.97 10.69
N ASN A 38 -7.29 -21.89 10.73
CA ASN A 38 -6.42 -22.67 9.86
C ASN A 38 -5.98 -23.95 10.58
N ASN A 39 -6.21 -25.11 9.97
CA ASN A 39 -5.93 -26.43 10.57
C ASN A 39 -4.62 -27.06 10.08
N ILE A 40 -3.72 -26.29 9.47
CA ILE A 40 -2.37 -26.77 9.13
C ILE A 40 -1.59 -27.08 10.41
N VAL A 41 -1.08 -28.31 10.52
CA VAL A 41 -0.50 -28.92 11.75
C VAL A 41 0.55 -28.02 12.41
N ASP A 42 1.40 -27.36 11.63
CA ASP A 42 2.51 -26.53 12.12
C ASP A 42 2.20 -25.02 12.15
N ASN A 43 0.99 -24.61 11.74
CA ASN A 43 0.61 -23.21 11.64
C ASN A 43 -0.88 -22.97 11.95
N LYS A 44 -1.35 -23.55 13.06
CA LYS A 44 -2.73 -23.36 13.52
C LYS A 44 -2.98 -21.93 13.97
N ILE A 45 -3.59 -21.14 13.11
CA ILE A 45 -4.05 -19.77 13.41
C ILE A 45 -5.55 -19.82 13.66
N GLU A 46 -5.98 -19.32 14.81
CA GLU A 46 -7.39 -19.11 15.14
C GLU A 46 -7.59 -17.62 15.41
N SER A 47 -8.59 -17.03 14.76
CA SER A 47 -8.79 -15.59 14.83
C SER A 47 -10.26 -15.22 14.71
N MET A 48 -10.61 -14.11 15.36
CA MET A 48 -11.88 -13.43 15.21
C MET A 48 -11.65 -12.11 14.48
N THR A 49 -12.32 -11.91 13.35
CA THR A 49 -12.26 -10.67 12.56
C THR A 49 -13.52 -9.88 12.76
N PHE A 50 -13.39 -8.64 13.24
CA PHE A 50 -14.48 -7.68 13.36
C PHE A 50 -14.37 -6.69 12.22
N ARG A 51 -15.38 -6.65 11.34
CA ARG A 51 -15.42 -5.75 10.17
C ARG A 51 -16.30 -4.55 10.46
N ALA A 52 -15.89 -3.41 9.93
CA ALA A 52 -16.65 -2.18 9.88
C ALA A 52 -16.80 -1.72 8.42
N LYS A 53 -17.47 -0.59 8.20
CA LYS A 53 -17.61 0.03 6.88
C LYS A 53 -16.25 0.36 6.24
N ASP A 54 -16.27 0.57 4.93
CA ASP A 54 -15.10 0.96 4.13
C ASP A 54 -13.95 -0.05 4.20
N ASN A 55 -14.27 -1.35 4.31
CA ASN A 55 -13.31 -2.45 4.39
C ASN A 55 -12.33 -2.33 5.58
N GLN A 56 -12.74 -1.63 6.63
CA GLN A 56 -11.99 -1.52 7.87
C GLN A 56 -12.22 -2.76 8.73
N PHE A 57 -11.18 -3.22 9.42
CA PHE A 57 -11.31 -4.39 10.27
C PHE A 57 -10.26 -4.43 11.37
N VAL A 58 -10.55 -5.22 12.39
CA VAL A 58 -9.63 -5.65 13.43
C VAL A 58 -9.69 -7.17 13.54
N GLN A 59 -8.53 -7.82 13.55
CA GLN A 59 -8.41 -9.26 13.73
C GLN A 59 -7.69 -9.57 15.04
N ILE A 60 -8.34 -10.37 15.88
CA ILE A 60 -7.87 -10.77 17.20
C ILE A 60 -7.48 -12.26 17.17
N ASP A 61 -6.34 -12.59 17.75
CA ASP A 61 -5.95 -13.97 18.04
C ASP A 61 -6.84 -14.51 19.16
N THR A 62 -7.57 -15.59 18.92
CA THR A 62 -8.54 -16.09 19.91
C THR A 62 -7.88 -16.75 21.12
N LYS A 63 -6.62 -17.20 21.01
CA LYS A 63 -5.90 -17.87 22.12
C LYS A 63 -5.31 -16.87 23.11
N THR A 64 -4.83 -15.73 22.60
CA THR A 64 -4.10 -14.73 23.37
C THR A 64 -4.87 -13.43 23.55
N ASN A 65 -5.98 -13.27 22.84
CA ASN A 65 -6.79 -12.06 22.80
C ASN A 65 -6.00 -10.82 22.33
N LYS A 66 -4.93 -11.03 21.56
CA LYS A 66 -4.04 -9.98 21.07
C LYS A 66 -4.37 -9.59 19.63
N LEU A 67 -4.08 -8.34 19.30
CA LEU A 67 -4.21 -7.80 17.95
C LEU A 67 -3.25 -8.46 16.96
N LEU A 68 -3.80 -9.18 15.98
CA LEU A 68 -3.06 -9.77 14.87
C LEU A 68 -2.88 -8.76 13.76
N ASN A 69 -3.99 -8.42 13.09
CA ASN A 69 -4.05 -7.60 11.89
C ASN A 69 -5.11 -6.52 12.04
N PHE A 70 -4.96 -5.42 11.32
CA PHE A 70 -5.99 -4.39 11.23
C PHE A 70 -5.87 -3.62 9.91
N ARG A 71 -6.96 -2.96 9.54
CA ARG A 71 -6.97 -1.91 8.52
C ARG A 71 -7.94 -0.83 8.96
N PHE A 72 -7.46 0.41 8.94
CA PHE A 72 -8.26 1.62 9.21
C PHE A 72 -8.09 2.62 8.09
N THR A 73 -9.17 3.35 7.78
CA THR A 73 -9.19 4.38 6.76
C THR A 73 -9.21 5.75 7.43
N TYR A 74 -8.28 6.62 7.06
CA TYR A 74 -8.13 7.96 7.62
C TYR A 74 -8.50 9.03 6.59
N LYS A 75 -9.07 10.14 7.08
CA LYS A 75 -9.14 11.37 6.31
C LYS A 75 -7.78 12.06 6.34
N ALA A 76 -7.42 12.73 5.25
CA ALA A 76 -6.16 13.47 5.17
C ALA A 76 -6.00 14.53 6.26
N ALA A 77 -7.10 15.09 6.78
CA ALA A 77 -7.09 16.06 7.87
C ALA A 77 -6.64 15.47 9.22
N ASP A 78 -6.87 14.17 9.44
CA ASP A 78 -6.56 13.46 10.69
C ASP A 78 -5.13 12.90 10.69
N MET A 79 -4.40 13.05 9.57
CA MET A 79 -3.09 12.46 9.36
C MET A 79 -1.95 13.37 9.78
N GLU A 80 -0.88 12.75 10.27
CA GLU A 80 0.37 13.46 10.52
C GLU A 80 0.95 14.01 9.21
N ARG A 81 1.13 15.33 9.14
CA ARG A 81 1.62 16.02 7.93
C ARG A 81 2.92 15.44 7.37
N LYS A 82 3.77 14.88 8.23
CA LYS A 82 5.04 14.27 7.84
C LYS A 82 4.84 13.07 6.91
N ILE A 83 3.85 12.21 7.16
CA ILE A 83 3.57 11.02 6.34
C ILE A 83 3.11 11.44 4.94
N ILE A 84 2.19 12.40 4.86
CA ILE A 84 1.73 12.96 3.58
C ILE A 84 2.91 13.60 2.82
N SER A 85 3.76 14.36 3.52
CA SER A 85 4.94 14.99 2.91
C SER A 85 5.90 13.97 2.30
N VAL A 86 6.13 12.83 2.95
CA VAL A 86 6.98 11.76 2.39
C VAL A 86 6.39 11.23 1.09
N ALA A 87 5.08 10.95 1.06
CA ALA A 87 4.42 10.45 -0.14
C ALA A 87 4.46 11.48 -1.29
N GLU A 88 4.23 12.77 -1.00
CA GLU A 88 4.28 13.83 -2.01
C GLU A 88 5.70 14.06 -2.56
N GLN A 89 6.72 13.99 -1.71
CA GLN A 89 8.12 14.06 -2.17
C GLN A 89 8.49 12.85 -3.02
N ALA A 90 7.95 11.67 -2.72
CA ALA A 90 8.15 10.48 -3.53
C ALA A 90 7.56 10.64 -4.94
N VAL A 91 6.32 11.13 -5.05
CA VAL A 91 5.67 11.42 -6.33
C VAL A 91 6.49 12.41 -7.17
N LYS A 92 6.97 13.50 -6.56
CA LYS A 92 7.84 14.47 -7.24
C LYS A 92 9.17 13.85 -7.69
N SER A 93 9.74 12.96 -6.90
CA SER A 93 10.99 12.27 -7.25
C SER A 93 10.84 11.36 -8.46
N MET A 94 9.63 10.88 -8.73
CA MET A 94 9.26 10.14 -9.94
C MET A 94 9.04 11.03 -11.17
N GLY A 95 9.17 12.36 -11.05
CA GLY A 95 9.01 13.31 -12.16
C GLY A 95 7.56 13.75 -12.41
N ILE A 96 6.67 13.56 -11.45
CA ILE A 96 5.27 13.99 -11.56
C ILE A 96 5.09 15.33 -10.83
N ASP A 97 4.88 16.40 -11.59
CA ASP A 97 4.77 17.77 -11.07
C ASP A 97 3.36 18.11 -10.58
N LYS A 98 2.32 17.47 -11.13
CA LYS A 98 0.92 17.73 -10.75
C LYS A 98 0.56 16.94 -9.49
N VAL A 99 0.45 17.65 -8.37
CA VAL A 99 0.17 17.09 -7.05
C VAL A 99 -1.25 17.44 -6.59
N GLN A 100 -2.23 16.60 -6.95
CA GLN A 100 -3.50 16.58 -6.21
C GLN A 100 -3.28 15.93 -4.83
N PRO A 101 -4.08 16.21 -3.80
CA PRO A 101 -3.89 15.54 -2.52
C PRO A 101 -4.14 14.03 -2.62
N PHE A 102 -3.49 13.25 -1.76
CA PHE A 102 -3.90 11.87 -1.50
C PHE A 102 -5.31 11.85 -0.90
N THR A 103 -6.20 11.05 -1.47
CA THR A 103 -7.64 11.02 -1.14
C THR A 103 -8.05 9.79 -0.36
N ASN A 104 -7.21 8.76 -0.35
CA ASN A 104 -7.42 7.52 0.38
C ASN A 104 -6.16 7.19 1.15
N ILE A 105 -6.29 7.04 2.46
CA ILE A 105 -5.17 6.81 3.38
C ILE A 105 -5.58 5.68 4.30
N GLU A 106 -4.80 4.61 4.28
CA GLU A 106 -5.04 3.41 5.07
C GLU A 106 -3.86 3.21 6.03
N TYR A 107 -4.16 2.87 7.26
CA TYR A 107 -3.20 2.35 8.22
C TYR A 107 -3.49 0.88 8.39
N GLU A 108 -2.53 0.02 8.10
CA GLU A 108 -2.74 -1.41 8.25
C GLU A 108 -1.57 -2.11 8.89
N LYS A 109 -1.92 -3.19 9.58
CA LYS A 109 -0.99 -4.23 9.97
C LYS A 109 -1.45 -5.54 9.37
N TYR A 110 -0.58 -6.16 8.59
CA TYR A 110 -0.84 -7.45 7.97
C TYR A 110 0.44 -8.29 7.98
N GLU A 111 0.38 -9.53 8.45
CA GLU A 111 1.51 -10.47 8.47
C GLU A 111 2.78 -9.88 9.11
N GLY A 112 2.61 -9.12 10.19
CA GLY A 112 3.71 -8.49 10.94
C GLY A 112 4.29 -7.23 10.33
N LYS A 113 3.85 -6.81 9.13
CA LYS A 113 4.18 -5.52 8.53
C LYS A 113 3.14 -4.50 8.94
N GLU A 114 3.60 -3.31 9.31
CA GLU A 114 2.75 -2.22 9.77
C GLU A 114 3.07 -0.98 8.94
N GLU A 115 2.09 -0.53 8.16
CA GLU A 115 2.31 0.35 7.01
C GLU A 115 1.19 1.38 6.89
N TRP A 116 1.57 2.56 6.40
CA TRP A 116 0.65 3.53 5.82
C TRP A 116 0.60 3.33 4.31
N LYS A 117 -0.60 3.21 3.77
CA LYS A 117 -0.87 3.14 2.33
C LYS A 117 -1.65 4.39 1.92
N LEU A 118 -1.06 5.20 1.05
CA LEU A 118 -1.66 6.42 0.55
C LEU A 118 -1.92 6.27 -0.93
N ALA A 119 -3.17 6.48 -1.36
CA ALA A 119 -3.56 6.44 -2.76
C ALA A 119 -4.24 7.75 -3.19
N ARG A 120 -3.85 8.24 -4.36
CA ARG A 120 -4.48 9.35 -5.06
C ARG A 120 -5.48 8.77 -6.05
N LYS A 121 -6.73 8.68 -5.61
CA LYS A 121 -7.85 8.17 -6.41
C LYS A 121 -8.55 9.35 -7.09
N ILE A 122 -8.62 9.33 -8.42
CA ILE A 122 -9.32 10.33 -9.23
C ILE A 122 -10.55 9.69 -9.83
N GLU A 123 -11.71 10.29 -9.60
CA GLU A 123 -12.96 9.84 -10.21
C GLU A 123 -12.89 10.03 -11.72
N VAL A 124 -13.20 8.95 -12.44
CA VAL A 124 -13.30 8.95 -13.89
C VAL A 124 -14.67 9.48 -14.29
N LYS A 125 -14.70 10.61 -14.99
CA LYS A 125 -15.91 11.12 -15.63
C LYS A 125 -16.01 10.56 -17.05
N GLY A 126 -17.16 9.97 -17.39
CA GLY A 126 -17.40 9.37 -18.70
C GLY A 126 -17.04 7.88 -18.75
N ASP A 127 -16.67 7.37 -19.94
CA ASP A 127 -16.43 5.94 -20.17
C ASP A 127 -15.17 5.42 -19.42
N PRO A 128 -15.32 4.55 -18.41
CA PRO A 128 -14.19 4.02 -17.64
C PRO A 128 -13.24 3.16 -18.49
N ARG A 129 -13.74 2.54 -19.57
CA ARG A 129 -12.95 1.65 -20.44
C ARG A 129 -11.80 2.37 -21.13
N LYS A 130 -11.87 3.70 -21.25
CA LYS A 130 -10.82 4.53 -21.84
C LYS A 130 -9.65 4.81 -20.89
N ASN A 131 -9.75 4.44 -19.61
CA ASN A 131 -8.83 4.86 -18.56
C ASN A 131 -7.88 3.73 -18.07
N GLY A 132 -7.93 2.57 -18.72
CA GLY A 132 -7.18 1.38 -18.32
C GLY A 132 -7.83 0.66 -17.15
N ALA A 133 -7.02 0.21 -16.18
CA ALA A 133 -7.54 -0.39 -14.95
C ALA A 133 -8.20 0.68 -14.06
N VAL A 134 -9.50 0.49 -13.80
CA VAL A 134 -10.30 1.34 -12.91
C VAL A 134 -10.78 0.53 -11.72
N MET A 135 -10.88 1.17 -10.56
CA MET A 135 -11.56 0.61 -9.38
C MET A 135 -12.98 1.15 -9.34
N ILE A 136 -13.95 0.27 -9.07
CA ILE A 136 -15.34 0.66 -8.87
C ILE A 136 -15.62 0.64 -7.37
N ASP A 137 -16.20 1.71 -6.83
CA ASP A 137 -16.64 1.74 -5.43
C ASP A 137 -18.05 1.15 -5.24
N GLU A 138 -18.50 1.07 -3.99
CA GLU A 138 -19.85 0.60 -3.64
C GLU A 138 -21.00 1.40 -4.27
N ASN A 139 -20.73 2.63 -4.71
CA ASN A 139 -21.70 3.53 -5.35
C ASN A 139 -21.59 3.50 -6.88
N ASN A 140 -20.91 2.50 -7.44
CA ASN A 140 -20.67 2.32 -8.88
C ASN A 140 -19.91 3.49 -9.54
N ARG A 141 -19.13 4.25 -8.77
CA ARG A 141 -18.22 5.29 -9.28
C ARG A 141 -16.89 4.67 -9.65
N ALA A 142 -16.35 5.06 -10.80
CA ALA A 142 -15.07 4.58 -11.29
C ALA A 142 -13.93 5.51 -10.88
N PHE A 143 -12.82 4.94 -10.42
CA PHE A 143 -11.63 5.68 -10.02
C PHE A 143 -10.37 5.11 -10.67
N VAL A 144 -9.44 5.99 -11.05
CA VAL A 144 -8.06 5.62 -11.37
C VAL A 144 -7.14 5.97 -10.20
N VAL A 145 -6.13 5.14 -9.99
CA VAL A 145 -5.04 5.45 -9.05
C VAL A 145 -3.93 6.14 -9.83
N GLU A 146 -3.78 7.44 -9.61
CA GLU A 146 -2.72 8.24 -10.25
C GLU A 146 -1.36 8.09 -9.53
N ALA A 147 -1.41 7.86 -8.23
CA ALA A 147 -0.23 7.56 -7.42
C ALA A 147 -0.61 6.73 -6.20
N ALA A 148 0.29 5.84 -5.78
CA ALA A 148 0.16 5.09 -4.53
C ALA A 148 1.52 4.93 -3.84
N ALA A 149 1.60 5.35 -2.58
CA ALA A 149 2.79 5.24 -1.76
C ALA A 149 2.55 4.30 -0.57
N THR A 150 3.54 3.48 -0.25
CA THR A 150 3.58 2.66 0.97
C THR A 150 4.72 3.15 1.84
N ILE A 151 4.43 3.41 3.12
CA ILE A 151 5.37 3.95 4.10
C ILE A 151 5.35 3.05 5.33
N GLU A 152 6.52 2.66 5.84
CA GLU A 152 6.62 1.90 7.08
C GLU A 152 6.10 2.75 8.26
N ALA A 153 5.12 2.27 9.00
CA ALA A 153 4.43 3.08 10.01
C ALA A 153 5.36 3.51 11.15
N LYS A 154 6.27 2.63 11.58
CA LYS A 154 7.15 2.87 12.73
C LYS A 154 8.24 3.90 12.44
N THR A 155 8.83 3.85 11.24
CA THR A 155 9.97 4.72 10.91
C THR A 155 9.60 5.91 10.03
N GLY A 156 8.41 5.87 9.40
CA GLY A 156 7.99 6.84 8.40
C GLY A 156 8.81 6.77 7.11
N LYS A 157 9.57 5.70 6.87
CA LYS A 157 10.38 5.53 5.67
C LYS A 157 9.52 5.00 4.52
N LEU A 158 9.71 5.57 3.34
CA LEU A 158 9.08 5.09 2.11
C LEU A 158 9.55 3.66 1.79
N ILE A 159 8.59 2.76 1.59
CA ILE A 159 8.81 1.39 1.11
C ILE A 159 8.65 1.37 -0.42
N SER A 160 7.54 1.90 -0.94
CA SER A 160 7.29 1.91 -2.38
C SER A 160 6.50 3.13 -2.83
N ILE A 161 6.66 3.47 -4.11
CA ILE A 161 5.89 4.48 -4.82
C ILE A 161 5.53 3.94 -6.20
N ASN A 162 4.25 4.08 -6.55
CA ASN A 162 3.70 3.80 -7.86
C ASN A 162 3.12 5.11 -8.39
N VAL A 163 3.33 5.39 -9.67
CA VAL A 163 2.75 6.55 -10.36
C VAL A 163 2.21 6.12 -11.72
N LYS A 164 1.13 6.76 -12.15
CA LYS A 164 0.60 6.64 -13.50
C LYS A 164 1.26 7.72 -14.38
N PRO A 165 2.14 7.36 -15.32
CA PRO A 165 2.73 8.32 -16.24
C PRO A 165 1.69 8.76 -17.29
N THR A 166 1.88 9.96 -17.85
CA THR A 166 1.14 10.39 -19.04
C THR A 166 1.72 9.72 -20.27
N THR A 167 0.94 8.86 -20.93
CA THR A 167 1.39 8.08 -22.10
C THR A 167 0.78 8.53 -23.42
N ASP A 168 0.04 9.65 -23.41
CA ASP A 168 -0.64 10.17 -24.61
C ASP A 168 0.35 10.39 -25.76
N ASN A 169 0.06 9.78 -26.90
CA ASN A 169 0.86 9.85 -28.13
C ASN A 169 2.30 9.28 -28.00
N GLN A 170 2.64 8.58 -26.92
CA GLN A 170 3.94 7.94 -26.79
C GLN A 170 4.02 6.69 -27.67
N LYS A 171 5.17 6.52 -28.34
CA LYS A 171 5.49 5.30 -29.07
C LYS A 171 6.04 4.27 -28.09
N ARG A 172 5.68 3.00 -28.29
CA ARG A 172 6.27 1.90 -27.51
C ARG A 172 7.79 1.94 -27.63
N LYS A 173 8.45 1.74 -26.50
CA LYS A 173 9.92 1.78 -26.39
C LYS A 173 10.37 0.71 -25.43
N SER A 174 11.12 -0.25 -25.94
CA SER A 174 11.84 -1.19 -25.09
C SER A 174 13.13 -0.54 -24.61
N LEU A 175 13.36 -0.52 -23.29
CA LEU A 175 14.58 0.02 -22.72
C LEU A 175 15.70 -1.04 -22.77
N THR A 176 16.92 -0.60 -23.08
CA THR A 176 18.10 -1.41 -22.78
C THR A 176 18.36 -1.43 -21.27
N LYS A 177 19.19 -2.38 -20.82
CA LYS A 177 19.58 -2.48 -19.41
C LYS A 177 20.17 -1.15 -18.91
N GLU A 178 21.05 -0.56 -19.70
CA GLU A 178 21.79 0.67 -19.39
C GLU A 178 20.84 1.86 -19.28
N GLN A 179 19.83 1.94 -20.16
CA GLN A 179 18.82 3.01 -20.14
C GLN A 179 17.95 2.92 -18.88
N GLY A 180 17.46 1.73 -18.54
CA GLY A 180 16.66 1.54 -17.32
C GLY A 180 17.46 1.87 -16.05
N VAL A 181 18.73 1.46 -16.01
CA VAL A 181 19.65 1.81 -14.90
C VAL A 181 19.89 3.31 -14.81
N ALA A 182 20.10 3.99 -15.94
CA ALA A 182 20.32 5.43 -15.97
C ALA A 182 19.11 6.23 -15.46
N ILE A 183 17.88 5.75 -15.70
CA ILE A 183 16.64 6.35 -15.20
C ILE A 183 16.46 6.07 -13.70
N ALA A 184 16.64 4.81 -13.26
CA ALA A 184 16.37 4.40 -11.89
C ALA A 184 17.36 4.97 -10.87
N LYS A 185 18.64 5.10 -11.23
CA LYS A 185 19.73 5.60 -10.36
C LYS A 185 19.41 6.93 -9.65
N PRO A 186 19.13 8.03 -10.37
CA PRO A 186 18.85 9.31 -9.72
C PRO A 186 17.58 9.28 -8.87
N VAL A 187 16.57 8.48 -9.26
CA VAL A 187 15.32 8.36 -8.50
C VAL A 187 15.55 7.62 -7.19
N ALA A 188 16.28 6.50 -7.19
CA ALA A 188 16.64 5.79 -5.96
C ALA A 188 17.47 6.66 -5.00
N LYS A 189 18.35 7.51 -5.55
CA LYS A 189 19.08 8.49 -4.75
C LYS A 189 18.16 9.51 -4.10
N LYS A 190 17.17 10.03 -4.81
CA LYS A 190 16.18 10.98 -4.25
C LYS A 190 15.27 10.32 -3.21
N LEU A 191 14.80 9.10 -3.46
CA LEU A 191 13.84 8.40 -2.59
C LEU A 191 14.46 7.87 -1.30
N TRP A 192 15.67 7.32 -1.38
CA TRP A 192 16.27 6.57 -0.27
C TRP A 192 17.72 6.92 0.02
N SER A 193 18.29 7.93 -0.65
CA SER A 193 19.71 8.29 -0.57
C SER A 193 20.67 7.17 -0.98
N VAL A 194 20.16 6.14 -1.68
CA VAL A 194 20.92 4.96 -2.14
C VAL A 194 21.58 5.23 -3.48
N ASP A 195 22.86 4.85 -3.61
CA ASP A 195 23.55 4.79 -4.89
C ASP A 195 23.50 3.36 -5.46
N LEU A 196 22.86 3.20 -6.61
CA LEU A 196 22.72 1.91 -7.29
C LEU A 196 23.95 1.53 -8.13
N SER A 197 25.00 2.35 -8.19
CA SER A 197 26.18 2.09 -9.02
C SER A 197 26.96 0.85 -8.58
N SER A 198 26.91 0.50 -7.29
CA SER A 198 27.51 -0.71 -6.74
C SER A 198 26.57 -1.93 -6.72
N TYR A 199 25.35 -1.81 -7.26
CA TYR A 199 24.36 -2.88 -7.24
C TYR A 199 24.45 -3.71 -8.52
N GLU A 200 24.31 -5.03 -8.37
CA GLU A 200 24.06 -5.91 -9.51
C GLU A 200 22.62 -5.74 -10.00
N VAL A 201 22.42 -5.80 -11.31
CA VAL A 201 21.10 -5.56 -11.92
C VAL A 201 20.64 -6.77 -12.73
N LYS A 202 19.52 -7.35 -12.32
CA LYS A 202 18.78 -8.37 -13.06
C LYS A 202 17.55 -7.73 -13.70
N VAL A 203 17.30 -8.04 -14.98
CA VAL A 203 16.18 -7.47 -15.74
C VAL A 203 15.21 -8.58 -16.11
N ASN A 204 13.95 -8.42 -15.71
CA ASN A 204 12.84 -9.24 -16.17
C ASN A 204 12.05 -8.45 -17.23
N LYS A 205 12.31 -8.77 -18.50
CA LYS A 205 11.77 -8.01 -19.64
C LYS A 205 10.26 -8.17 -19.81
N ASP A 206 9.70 -9.31 -19.42
CA ASP A 206 8.27 -9.60 -19.58
C ASP A 206 7.41 -8.68 -18.70
N TRP A 207 7.97 -8.23 -17.57
CA TRP A 207 7.30 -7.40 -16.58
C TRP A 207 7.86 -5.97 -16.51
N GLY A 208 8.87 -5.66 -17.31
CA GLY A 208 9.57 -4.37 -17.29
C GLY A 208 10.32 -4.10 -15.97
N GLU A 209 10.70 -5.14 -15.22
CA GLU A 209 11.27 -5.01 -13.87
C GLU A 209 12.80 -5.08 -13.88
N TYR A 210 13.42 -4.17 -13.12
CA TYR A 210 14.85 -4.07 -12.90
C TYR A 210 15.10 -4.23 -11.40
N THR A 211 15.69 -5.35 -11.01
CA THR A 211 16.03 -5.64 -9.62
C THR A 211 17.50 -5.37 -9.38
N PHE A 212 17.77 -4.41 -8.50
CA PHE A 212 19.08 -4.00 -8.03
C PHE A 212 19.35 -4.69 -6.69
N SER A 213 20.40 -5.49 -6.60
CA SER A 213 20.78 -6.18 -5.37
C SER A 213 22.26 -5.98 -5.03
N ARG A 214 22.55 -5.87 -3.73
CA ARG A 214 23.91 -5.85 -3.18
C ARG A 214 23.91 -6.57 -1.85
N LYS A 215 24.88 -7.47 -1.62
CA LYS A 215 24.99 -8.23 -0.35
C LYS A 215 24.96 -7.27 0.85
N GLY A 216 24.15 -7.63 1.86
CA GLY A 216 23.98 -6.84 3.08
C GLY A 216 23.12 -5.58 2.95
N ASN A 217 22.52 -5.33 1.79
CA ASN A 217 21.62 -4.19 1.57
C ASN A 217 20.24 -4.64 1.10
N ALA A 218 19.23 -3.83 1.40
CA ALA A 218 17.91 -3.92 0.82
C ALA A 218 17.99 -3.89 -0.72
N SER A 219 17.18 -4.71 -1.38
CA SER A 219 17.10 -4.69 -2.84
C SER A 219 16.17 -3.57 -3.30
N ILE A 220 16.45 -2.97 -4.44
CA ILE A 220 15.59 -1.95 -5.05
C ILE A 220 15.00 -2.53 -6.33
N VAL A 221 13.70 -2.36 -6.54
CA VAL A 221 13.00 -2.75 -7.76
C VAL A 221 12.51 -1.50 -8.46
N ALA A 222 12.85 -1.35 -9.73
CA ALA A 222 12.32 -0.32 -10.62
C ALA A 222 11.48 -1.00 -11.70
N GLN A 223 10.25 -0.54 -11.92
CA GLN A 223 9.38 -1.07 -12.97
C GLN A 223 9.13 0.00 -14.03
N PHE A 224 9.18 -0.41 -15.29
CA PHE A 224 8.91 0.43 -16.44
C PHE A 224 7.70 -0.07 -17.21
N ASP A 225 6.91 0.85 -17.77
CA ASP A 225 5.85 0.50 -18.70
C ASP A 225 6.38 0.18 -20.11
N GLY A 226 5.49 -0.21 -21.02
CA GLY A 226 5.83 -0.50 -22.42
C GLY A 226 6.25 0.71 -23.27
N PHE A 227 6.25 1.91 -22.68
CA PHE A 227 6.70 3.16 -23.29
C PHE A 227 8.05 3.63 -22.72
N GLY A 228 8.59 2.90 -21.73
CA GLY A 228 9.86 3.20 -21.08
C GLY A 228 9.76 4.24 -19.96
N ASN A 229 8.55 4.53 -19.45
CA ASN A 229 8.37 5.39 -18.28
C ASN A 229 8.59 4.58 -17.00
N LEU A 230 9.24 5.19 -16.02
CA LEU A 230 9.37 4.60 -14.69
C LEU A 230 8.03 4.74 -13.94
N VAL A 231 7.39 3.62 -13.65
CA VAL A 231 6.04 3.58 -13.04
C VAL A 231 6.04 3.17 -11.58
N ARG A 232 7.09 2.45 -11.14
CA ARG A 232 7.21 1.99 -9.76
C ARG A 232 8.65 1.96 -9.30
N MET A 233 8.84 2.34 -8.05
CA MET A 233 10.07 2.14 -7.29
C MET A 233 9.72 1.50 -5.95
N GLU A 234 10.39 0.41 -5.59
CA GLU A 234 10.20 -0.30 -4.32
C GLU A 234 11.53 -0.67 -3.68
N ARG A 235 11.59 -0.60 -2.35
CA ARG A 235 12.69 -1.11 -1.52
C ARG A 235 12.23 -2.35 -0.76
N LYS A 236 12.91 -3.46 -0.97
CA LYS A 236 12.67 -4.77 -0.35
C LYS A 236 13.73 -5.12 0.69
#